data_AF-A0A843CGW6-F1
#
_entry.id   AF-A0A843CGW6-F1
#
_cell.length_a   1.000
_cell.length_b   1.000
_cell.length_c   1.000
_cell.angle_alpha   90.00
_cell.angle_beta   90.00
_cell.angle_gamma   90.00
#
_symmetry.space_group_name_H-M   'P 1'
#
loop_
_entity.id
_entity.type
_entity.pdbx_description
1 polymer ?
#
loop_
_entity_poly.entity_id
_entity_poly.type
_entity_poly.pdbx_seq_one_letter_code
_entity_poly.pdbx_strand_id
1 'polypeptide(L)'
;VPTRIGPSDYVPHLRNKKICYIYLKGRGWGNIPLQIDLKLAVEDSPNSGGVVADVIRAVKIGLDRGIGGALTSISSYSFKYPPVKIPDGQAQQWVEEYIQGKRER
;
A
#
# COMPACT_ATOMS: atom_id res chain seq x y z
N VAL A 1 -12.97 -3.34 18.45
CA VAL A 1 -11.76 -3.40 19.31
C VAL A 1 -11.17 -1.98 19.35
N PRO A 2 -10.81 -1.42 20.51
CA PRO A 2 -10.12 -0.14 20.52
C PRO A 2 -8.77 -0.30 19.83
N THR A 3 -8.67 0.22 18.61
CA THR A 3 -7.44 0.21 17.82
C THR A 3 -6.76 1.56 18.02
N ARG A 4 -5.50 1.55 18.49
CA ARG A 4 -4.66 2.74 18.54
C ARG A 4 -3.60 2.64 17.45
N ILE A 5 -3.55 3.64 16.58
CA ILE A 5 -2.57 3.75 15.50
C ILE A 5 -2.20 5.21 15.29
N GLY A 6 -0.91 5.48 15.08
CA GLY A 6 -0.40 6.81 14.81
C GLY A 6 1.12 6.88 14.97
N PRO A 7 1.73 8.01 14.60
CA PRO A 7 3.12 8.30 14.95
C PRO A 7 3.27 8.30 16.49
N SER A 8 4.28 7.59 17.00
CA SER A 8 4.56 7.57 18.43
C SER A 8 5.50 8.70 18.85
N ASP A 9 6.66 8.81 18.21
CA ASP A 9 7.69 9.79 18.56
C ASP A 9 8.68 10.00 17.39
N TYR A 10 9.45 11.09 17.44
CA TYR A 10 10.57 11.37 16.55
C TYR A 10 11.91 11.06 17.25
N VAL A 11 12.67 10.13 16.69
CA VAL A 11 13.96 9.70 17.25
C VAL A 11 15.09 10.03 16.25
N PRO A 12 15.89 11.10 16.48
CA PRO A 12 16.82 11.63 15.48
C PRO A 12 17.81 10.62 14.89
N HIS A 13 18.31 9.71 15.72
CA HIS A 13 19.31 8.71 15.32
C HIS A 13 18.76 7.66 14.35
N LEU A 14 17.43 7.51 14.23
CA LEU A 14 16.82 6.59 13.26
C LEU A 14 16.93 7.10 11.82
N ARG A 15 17.08 8.41 11.61
CA ARG A 15 17.13 9.03 10.27
C ARG A 15 15.93 8.56 9.41
N ASN A 16 16.17 7.79 8.35
CA ASN A 16 15.14 7.26 7.44
C ASN A 16 14.50 5.94 7.92
N LYS A 17 15.05 5.32 8.97
CA LYS A 17 14.47 4.10 9.53
C LYS A 17 13.17 4.40 10.25
N LYS A 18 12.13 3.64 9.93
CA LYS A 18 10.87 3.61 10.65
C LYS A 18 10.77 2.31 11.43
N ILE A 19 10.46 2.44 12.73
CA ILE A 19 10.21 1.30 13.61
C ILE A 19 8.73 1.32 13.99
N CYS A 20 8.05 0.21 13.78
CA CYS A 20 6.68 -0.02 14.20
C CYS A 20 6.63 -1.16 15.20
N TYR A 21 6.06 -0.90 16.38
CA TYR A 21 5.74 -1.93 17.37
C TYR A 21 4.26 -2.23 17.26
N ILE A 22 3.93 -3.50 17.01
CA ILE A 22 2.56 -3.97 16.83
C ILE A 22 2.24 -4.92 17.97
N TYR A 23 1.16 -4.61 18.68
CA TYR A 23 0.62 -5.41 19.76
C TYR A 23 -0.79 -5.86 19.42
N LEU A 24 -1.03 -7.17 19.43
CA LEU A 24 -2.33 -7.75 19.13
C LEU A 24 -2.76 -8.68 20.26
N LYS A 25 -4.01 -8.53 20.72
CA LYS A 25 -4.70 -9.49 21.57
C LYS A 25 -5.84 -10.11 20.81
N GLY A 26 -5.94 -11.43 20.84
CA GLY A 26 -7.01 -12.19 20.21
C GLY A 26 -7.48 -13.34 21.10
N ARG A 27 -8.47 -14.09 20.60
CA ARG A 27 -8.97 -15.33 21.20
C ARG A 27 -9.11 -16.36 20.10
N GLY A 28 -8.59 -17.56 20.33
CA GLY A 28 -8.67 -18.70 19.40
C GLY A 28 -9.87 -19.61 19.69
N TRP A 29 -9.82 -20.83 19.15
CA TRP A 29 -10.79 -21.87 19.47
C TRP A 29 -10.87 -22.12 20.98
N GLY A 30 -12.07 -22.37 21.51
CA GLY A 30 -12.27 -22.57 22.95
C GLY A 30 -12.00 -21.32 23.80
N ASN A 31 -12.04 -20.13 23.19
CA ASN A 31 -11.83 -18.85 23.87
C ASN A 31 -10.41 -18.68 24.49
N ILE A 32 -9.44 -19.48 24.02
CA ILE A 32 -8.06 -19.45 24.50
C ILE A 32 -7.42 -18.10 24.11
N PRO A 33 -6.83 -17.35 25.05
CA PRO A 33 -6.21 -16.07 24.77
C PRO A 33 -4.99 -16.21 23.86
N LEU A 34 -4.85 -15.29 22.91
CA LEU A 34 -3.71 -15.17 22.00
C LEU A 34 -3.10 -13.77 22.12
N GLN A 35 -1.77 -13.70 22.09
CA GLN A 35 -1.02 -12.45 22.09
C GLN A 35 0.05 -12.49 21.00
N ILE A 36 0.22 -11.37 20.29
CA ILE A 36 1.31 -11.17 19.34
C ILE A 36 2.00 -9.85 19.68
N ASP A 37 3.32 -9.93 19.85
CA ASP A 37 4.23 -8.81 19.96
C ASP A 37 5.16 -8.83 18.73
N LEU A 38 5.10 -7.80 17.90
CA LEU A 38 5.88 -7.71 16.67
C LEU A 38 6.62 -6.37 16.60
N LYS A 39 7.88 -6.41 16.14
CA LYS A 39 8.66 -5.23 15.79
C LYS A 39 9.01 -5.28 14.30
N LEU A 40 8.57 -4.27 13.56
CA LEU A 40 8.90 -4.07 12.16
C LEU A 40 9.89 -2.90 12.05
N ALA A 41 11.05 -3.13 11.45
CA ALA A 41 12.03 -2.09 11.14
C ALA A 41 12.23 -2.03 9.63
N VAL A 42 12.04 -0.84 9.05
CA VAL A 42 12.12 -0.62 7.59
C VAL A 42 12.83 0.69 7.27
N GLU A 43 13.30 0.80 6.03
CA GLU A 43 13.70 2.08 5.45
C GLU A 43 12.47 2.74 4.80
N ASP A 44 12.03 3.89 5.30
CA ASP A 44 10.72 4.44 4.93
C ASP A 44 10.66 4.94 3.48
N SER A 45 11.64 5.75 3.06
CA SER A 45 11.65 6.29 1.70
C SER A 45 11.78 5.20 0.61
N PRO A 46 12.77 4.27 0.68
CA PRO A 46 12.93 3.22 -0.32
C PRO A 46 11.75 2.24 -0.40
N ASN A 47 11.00 2.03 0.69
CA ASN A 47 9.81 1.16 0.69
C ASN A 47 8.75 1.59 -0.34
N SER A 48 8.69 2.87 -0.69
CA SER A 48 7.79 3.37 -1.74
C SER A 48 8.43 3.49 -3.12
N GLY A 49 9.76 3.32 -3.23
CA GLY A 49 10.50 3.58 -4.47
C GLY A 49 10.03 2.72 -5.64
N GLY A 50 9.83 1.41 -5.40
CA GLY A 50 9.29 0.50 -6.42
C GLY A 50 7.87 0.89 -6.86
N VAL A 51 7.00 1.21 -5.90
CA VAL A 51 5.62 1.64 -6.19
C VAL A 51 5.61 2.89 -7.06
N VAL A 52 6.44 3.88 -6.76
CA VAL A 52 6.53 5.12 -7.54
C VAL A 52 7.08 4.85 -8.95
N ALA A 53 8.06 3.96 -9.10
CA ALA A 53 8.57 3.57 -10.42
C ALA A 53 7.48 2.93 -11.29
N ASP A 54 6.62 2.09 -10.71
CA ASP A 54 5.48 1.49 -11.40
C ASP A 54 4.47 2.54 -11.84
N VAL A 55 4.14 3.48 -10.95
CA VAL A 55 3.22 4.60 -11.24
C VAL A 55 3.74 5.45 -12.39
N ILE A 56 5.02 5.82 -12.40
CA ILE A 56 5.62 6.62 -13.48
C ILE A 56 5.48 5.90 -14.82
N ARG A 57 5.73 4.59 -14.85
CA ARG A 57 5.60 3.78 -16.08
C ARG A 57 4.15 3.68 -16.54
N ALA A 58 3.20 3.49 -15.62
CA ALA A 58 1.78 3.48 -15.94
C ALA A 58 1.31 4.85 -16.48
N VAL A 59 1.77 5.96 -15.89
CA VAL A 59 1.47 7.31 -16.41
C VAL A 59 2.02 7.48 -17.82
N LYS A 60 3.24 6.99 -18.10
CA LYS A 60 3.80 7.04 -19.45
C LYS A 60 2.95 6.28 -20.48
N ILE A 61 2.44 5.09 -20.11
CA ILE A 61 1.49 4.33 -20.95
C ILE A 61 0.22 5.16 -21.21
N GLY A 62 -0.32 5.81 -20.19
CA GLY A 62 -1.51 6.66 -20.31
C GLY A 62 -1.31 7.84 -21.25
N LEU A 63 -0.15 8.50 -21.13
CA LEU A 63 0.25 9.58 -22.04
C LEU A 63 0.37 9.10 -23.49
N ASP A 64 0.99 7.94 -23.72
CA ASP A 64 1.16 7.37 -25.06
C ASP A 64 -0.18 6.98 -25.71
N ARG A 65 -1.19 6.68 -24.90
CA ARG A 65 -2.56 6.39 -25.33
C ARG A 65 -3.47 7.61 -25.39
N GLY A 66 -2.97 8.81 -25.04
CA GLY A 66 -3.77 10.04 -24.99
C GLY A 66 -4.85 10.04 -23.91
N ILE A 67 -4.69 9.27 -22.83
CA ILE A 67 -5.67 9.17 -21.75
C ILE A 67 -5.45 10.31 -20.74
N GLY A 68 -6.49 11.11 -20.52
CA GLY A 68 -6.53 12.14 -19.49
C GLY A 68 -7.29 11.72 -18.24
N GLY A 69 -7.07 12.46 -17.14
CA GLY A 69 -7.73 12.21 -15.86
C GLY A 69 -7.05 11.11 -15.03
N ALA A 70 -7.77 10.59 -14.03
CA ALA A 70 -7.21 9.60 -13.11
C ALA A 70 -7.11 8.20 -13.77
N LEU A 71 -5.92 7.60 -13.70
CA LEU A 71 -5.67 6.21 -14.07
C LEU A 71 -6.11 5.28 -12.94
N THR A 72 -7.37 4.83 -12.98
CA THR A 72 -8.01 4.06 -11.91
C THR A 72 -7.34 2.73 -11.62
N SER A 73 -6.78 2.03 -12.61
CA SER A 73 -6.04 0.77 -12.42
C SER A 73 -4.86 0.93 -11.47
N ILE A 74 -3.85 1.70 -11.89
CA ILE A 74 -2.63 1.87 -11.08
C ILE A 74 -2.93 2.63 -9.79
N SER A 75 -3.92 3.53 -9.81
CA SER A 75 -4.26 4.27 -8.61
C SER A 75 -4.79 3.34 -7.52
N SER A 76 -5.70 2.44 -7.87
CA SER A 76 -6.30 1.47 -6.94
C SER A 76 -5.28 0.52 -6.33
N TYR A 77 -4.20 0.22 -7.06
CA TYR A 77 -3.15 -0.69 -6.61
C TYR A 77 -2.07 0.03 -5.75
N SER A 78 -1.72 1.27 -6.09
CA SER A 78 -0.53 1.92 -5.54
C SER A 78 -0.81 2.93 -4.42
N PHE A 79 -2.04 3.45 -4.28
CA PHE A 79 -2.35 4.49 -3.30
C PHE A 79 -3.28 3.99 -2.19
N LYS A 80 -3.05 4.51 -0.97
CA LYS A 80 -3.88 4.20 0.21
C LYS A 80 -5.29 4.78 0.13
N TYR A 81 -5.49 5.86 -0.64
CA TYR A 81 -6.78 6.50 -0.85
C TYR A 81 -6.99 6.79 -2.34
N PRO A 82 -7.30 5.76 -3.13
CA PRO A 82 -7.51 5.90 -4.56
C PRO A 82 -8.91 6.47 -4.87
N PRO A 83 -9.12 7.02 -6.09
CA PRO A 83 -10.45 7.45 -6.55
C PRO A 83 -11.48 6.32 -6.58
N VAL A 84 -11.03 5.09 -6.87
CA VAL A 84 -11.84 3.87 -6.86
C VAL A 84 -11.17 2.88 -5.91
N LYS A 85 -11.91 2.43 -4.89
CA LYS A 85 -11.42 1.42 -3.93
C LYS A 85 -11.93 0.05 -4.32
N ILE A 86 -11.03 -0.88 -4.51
CA ILE A 86 -11.29 -2.29 -4.82
C ILE A 86 -10.32 -3.18 -4.04
N PRO A 87 -10.61 -4.47 -3.88
CA PRO A 87 -9.69 -5.41 -3.25
C PRO A 87 -8.33 -5.49 -3.97
N ASP A 88 -7.24 -5.64 -3.22
CA ASP A 88 -5.87 -5.62 -3.75
C ASP A 88 -5.64 -6.61 -4.90
N GLY A 89 -6.17 -7.83 -4.79
CA GLY A 89 -6.05 -8.83 -5.86
C GLY A 89 -6.78 -8.43 -7.15
N GLN A 90 -7.88 -7.68 -7.04
CA GLN A 90 -8.58 -7.12 -8.19
C GLN A 90 -7.81 -5.92 -8.76
N ALA A 91 -7.23 -5.07 -7.90
CA ALA A 91 -6.40 -3.94 -8.33
C ALA A 91 -5.17 -4.40 -9.12
N GLN A 92 -4.54 -5.51 -8.71
CA GLN A 92 -3.44 -6.13 -9.43
C GLN A 92 -3.87 -6.55 -10.85
N GLN A 93 -5.00 -7.26 -10.98
CA GLN A 93 -5.55 -7.64 -12.29
C GLN A 93 -5.85 -6.41 -13.15
N TRP A 94 -6.31 -5.32 -12.52
CA TRP A 94 -6.62 -4.10 -13.25
C TRP A 94 -5.40 -3.44 -13.86
N VAL A 95 -4.27 -3.46 -13.15
CA VAL A 95 -2.97 -2.99 -13.65
C VAL A 95 -2.50 -3.85 -14.82
N GLU A 96 -2.60 -5.18 -14.72
CA GLU A 96 -2.21 -6.09 -15.81
C GLU A 96 -3.05 -5.87 -17.08
N GLU A 97 -4.36 -5.79 -16.94
CA GLU A 97 -5.27 -5.51 -18.06
C GLU A 97 -5.03 -4.13 -18.67
N TYR A 98 -4.68 -3.13 -17.85
CA TYR A 98 -4.30 -1.80 -18.31
C TYR A 98 -2.99 -1.86 -19.12
N ILE A 99 -1.95 -2.52 -18.62
CA ILE A 99 -0.68 -2.69 -19.34
C ILE A 99 -0.91 -3.40 -20.69
N GLN A 100 -1.75 -4.43 -20.71
CA GLN A 100 -2.12 -5.18 -21.92
C GLN A 100 -3.06 -4.42 -22.87
N GLY A 101 -3.58 -3.25 -22.49
CA GLY A 101 -4.51 -2.46 -23.30
C GLY A 101 -5.95 -3.00 -23.34
N LYS A 102 -6.29 -3.94 -22.46
CA LYS A 102 -7.65 -4.49 -22.30
C LYS A 102 -8.56 -3.59 -21.46
N ARG A 103 -7.96 -2.77 -20.58
CA ARG A 103 -8.65 -1.71 -19.83
C ARG A 103 -8.09 -0.35 -20.21
N GLU A 104 -8.98 0.63 -20.30
CA GLU A 104 -8.63 2.00 -20.64
C GLU A 104 -7.78 2.67 -19.55
N ARG A 105 -8.18 2.65 -18.28
CA ARG A 105 -7.60 3.48 -17.21
C ARG A 105 -7.51 2.81 -15.84
#